data_AF-A0A2I0EWN0-F1
#
_entry.id   AF-A0A2I0EWN0-F1
#
_cell.length_a   1.000
_cell.length_b   1.000
_cell.length_c   1.000
_cell.angle_alpha   90.00
_cell.angle_beta   90.00
_cell.angle_gamma   90.00
#
_symmetry.space_group_name_H-M   'P 1'
#
loop_
_entity.id
_entity.type
_entity.pdbx_description
1 polymer ?
#
loop_
_entity_poly.entity_id
_entity_poly.type
_entity_poly.pdbx_seq_one_letter_code
_entity_poly.pdbx_strand_id
1 'polypeptide(L)'
;MKKFAAIIAASGLALAACSSDSEPETEPVEETDGAADTMTDTQDAEETESDEEGGGVSVDEGLFNVEVTIPSSFFEGEDPEQVAANVDNAEEAIVNEDGSITYKMSKAQHEEMMEEVATSVEEATATITESGDYPSIQAIETSDNYDHFIVQVDREAYENSFDGFATMTLGVVGSLYQLFNGEDPDSYEVTIEMEDVESGEVFNTITYPEALEEMGEE
;
A
#
# COMPACT_ATOMS: atom_id res chain seq x y z
N MET A 1 -43.76 32.79 15.34
CA MET A 1 -44.45 32.05 14.25
C MET A 1 -43.51 30.93 13.85
N LYS A 2 -43.85 29.67 14.19
CA LYS A 2 -44.15 28.60 13.22
C LYS A 2 -42.96 28.39 12.25
N LYS A 3 -42.22 27.28 12.25
CA LYS A 3 -42.71 25.89 12.30
C LYS A 3 -41.64 24.96 12.89
N PHE A 4 -42.11 24.09 13.78
CA PHE A 4 -41.45 22.85 14.19
C PHE A 4 -41.41 21.85 13.01
N ALA A 5 -40.32 21.10 12.89
CA ALA A 5 -40.31 19.64 12.63
C ALA A 5 -38.91 19.19 12.20
N ALA A 6 -38.23 18.41 13.05
CA ALA A 6 -37.39 17.31 12.61
C ALA A 6 -37.42 16.27 13.73
N ILE A 7 -38.10 15.17 13.42
CA ILE A 7 -38.42 14.07 14.31
C ILE A 7 -37.14 13.25 14.52
N ILE A 8 -36.67 13.21 15.76
CA ILE A 8 -35.65 12.28 16.24
C ILE A 8 -36.32 10.91 16.35
N ALA A 9 -36.04 10.02 15.40
CA ALA A 9 -36.38 8.61 15.51
C ALA A 9 -35.22 7.88 16.19
N ALA A 10 -35.37 7.71 17.50
CA ALA A 10 -34.56 6.78 18.28
C ALA A 10 -34.86 5.34 17.83
N SER A 11 -33.85 4.64 17.34
CA SER A 11 -33.82 3.18 17.32
C SER A 11 -32.62 2.74 18.14
N GLY A 12 -32.89 2.34 19.38
CA GLY A 12 -31.94 1.62 20.19
C GLY A 12 -31.97 0.14 19.82
N LEU A 13 -30.80 -0.42 19.55
CA LEU A 13 -30.52 -1.82 19.86
C LEU A 13 -29.36 -1.81 20.85
N ALA A 14 -29.70 -2.02 22.12
CA ALA A 14 -28.77 -2.47 23.12
C ALA A 14 -28.89 -4.00 23.19
N LEU A 15 -27.83 -4.70 22.84
CA LEU A 15 -27.57 -6.06 23.29
C LEU A 15 -26.18 -6.05 23.95
N ALA A 16 -26.19 -5.96 25.27
CA ALA A 16 -25.10 -6.42 26.09
C ALA A 16 -25.23 -7.94 26.23
N ALA A 17 -24.17 -8.70 25.93
CA ALA A 17 -23.92 -10.00 26.52
C ALA A 17 -22.44 -10.36 26.37
N CYS A 18 -21.78 -10.50 27.53
CA CYS A 18 -20.39 -10.89 27.71
C CYS A 18 -20.07 -12.28 27.16
N SER A 19 -18.76 -12.53 26.97
CA SER A 19 -17.99 -13.54 27.70
C SER A 19 -17.12 -14.38 26.78
N SER A 20 -15.81 -14.13 26.77
CA SER A 20 -14.83 -15.00 27.43
C SER A 20 -13.44 -14.43 27.21
N ASP A 21 -13.01 -13.76 28.26
CA ASP A 21 -11.65 -13.53 28.66
C ASP A 21 -10.90 -14.88 28.77
N SER A 22 -9.67 -14.95 28.28
CA SER A 22 -8.75 -16.06 28.51
C SER A 22 -7.33 -15.52 28.50
N GLU A 23 -6.98 -14.79 29.56
CA GLU A 23 -5.64 -14.86 30.09
C GLU A 23 -5.49 -16.15 30.92
N PRO A 24 -4.39 -16.90 30.78
CA PRO A 24 -3.85 -17.68 31.87
C PRO A 24 -2.86 -16.84 32.68
N GLU A 25 -3.24 -16.65 33.94
CA GLU A 25 -2.44 -16.13 35.05
C GLU A 25 -1.19 -16.99 35.36
N THR A 26 -0.15 -16.29 35.82
CA THR A 26 0.77 -16.65 36.95
C THR A 26 1.80 -17.78 36.72
N GLU A 27 3.05 -17.70 37.17
CA GLU A 27 3.61 -17.13 38.41
C GLU A 27 5.05 -16.58 38.21
N PRO A 28 5.52 -15.72 39.13
CA PRO A 28 6.80 -15.00 39.09
C PRO A 28 7.94 -15.75 39.80
N VAL A 29 9.19 -15.35 39.56
CA VAL A 29 10.31 -15.72 40.43
C VAL A 29 11.22 -14.51 40.66
N GLU A 30 11.08 -13.96 41.87
CA GLU A 30 12.10 -13.43 42.79
C GLU A 30 12.96 -12.23 42.38
N GLU A 31 12.66 -11.12 43.05
CA GLU A 31 13.61 -10.07 43.42
C GLU A 31 14.76 -10.63 44.28
N THR A 32 15.97 -10.10 44.10
CA THR A 32 16.91 -9.91 45.22
C THR A 32 17.56 -8.53 45.14
N ASP A 33 16.97 -7.64 45.92
CA ASP A 33 17.53 -6.56 46.76
C ASP A 33 19.07 -6.41 46.84
N GLY A 34 19.55 -5.15 46.94
CA GLY A 34 20.92 -4.90 47.37
C GLY A 34 21.51 -3.51 47.05
N ALA A 35 21.09 -2.49 47.78
CA ALA A 35 21.48 -1.10 47.64
C ALA A 35 22.94 -0.73 48.02
N ALA A 36 23.46 0.26 47.28
CA ALA A 36 24.14 1.50 47.70
C ALA A 36 25.34 1.54 48.69
N ASP A 37 26.31 2.37 48.27
CA ASP A 37 26.97 3.45 49.03
C ASP A 37 28.46 3.28 49.49
N THR A 38 29.35 3.94 48.73
CA THR A 38 30.26 5.03 49.18
C THR A 38 31.65 4.76 49.81
N MET A 39 32.65 5.22 49.04
CA MET A 39 33.91 5.94 49.35
C MET A 39 34.98 5.32 50.28
N THR A 40 36.25 5.23 49.82
CA THR A 40 37.22 6.36 49.84
C THR A 40 38.65 5.87 49.50
N ASP A 41 39.24 6.57 48.51
CA ASP A 41 40.64 7.02 48.37
C ASP A 41 41.84 6.12 48.76
N THR A 42 42.70 5.82 47.79
CA THR A 42 44.11 6.27 47.80
C THR A 42 44.67 6.27 46.38
N GLN A 43 44.87 7.49 45.92
CA GLN A 43 45.75 8.02 44.88
C GLN A 43 47.11 7.29 44.69
N ASP A 44 47.46 6.95 43.46
CA ASP A 44 48.72 7.40 42.84
C ASP A 44 48.57 7.45 41.32
N ALA A 45 48.93 8.61 40.77
CA ALA A 45 48.86 8.97 39.37
C ALA A 45 50.17 8.56 38.65
N GLU A 46 50.10 8.22 37.37
CA GLU A 46 50.47 9.18 36.32
C GLU A 46 50.12 8.64 34.93
N GLU A 47 49.90 9.62 34.05
CA GLU A 47 49.20 9.63 32.78
C GLU A 47 49.89 8.86 31.65
N THR A 48 49.10 8.33 30.70
CA THR A 48 49.32 8.60 29.27
C THR A 48 48.01 8.39 28.49
N GLU A 49 47.41 9.52 28.10
CA GLU A 49 46.59 9.81 26.91
C GLU A 49 45.40 8.89 26.53
N SER A 50 44.23 9.51 26.67
CA SER A 50 42.95 9.12 26.09
C SER A 50 42.97 9.19 24.57
N ASP A 51 42.45 8.14 23.93
CA ASP A 51 41.69 8.23 22.68
C ASP A 51 40.60 7.14 22.73
N GLU A 52 39.53 7.43 23.47
CA GLU A 52 38.20 6.95 23.08
C GLU A 52 37.64 7.98 22.10
N GLU A 53 37.62 7.64 20.81
CA GLU A 53 36.66 8.22 19.88
C GLU A 53 36.02 7.10 19.05
N GLY A 54 34.78 6.79 19.44
CA GLY A 54 33.66 6.62 18.53
C GLY A 54 33.88 5.65 17.37
N GLY A 55 33.63 4.37 17.63
CA GLY A 55 33.12 3.48 16.60
C GLY A 55 31.72 3.94 16.17
N GLY A 56 31.67 5.03 15.40
CA GLY A 56 30.48 5.43 14.67
C GLY A 56 30.22 4.39 13.62
N VAL A 57 29.30 3.47 13.89
CA VAL A 57 28.61 2.75 12.82
C VAL A 57 27.85 3.84 12.05
N SER A 58 28.45 4.35 10.98
CA SER A 58 27.70 5.07 9.94
C SER A 58 26.81 4.03 9.29
N VAL A 59 25.54 4.01 9.69
CA VAL A 59 24.55 3.27 8.94
C VAL A 59 24.23 4.10 7.72
N ASP A 60 24.53 3.58 6.52
CA ASP A 60 24.13 4.20 5.26
C ASP A 60 22.62 4.48 5.30
N GLU A 61 22.25 5.76 5.24
CA GLU A 61 20.84 6.20 5.24
C GLU A 61 20.07 5.60 4.06
N GLY A 62 20.77 5.23 2.97
CA GLY A 62 20.20 4.48 1.84
C GLY A 62 19.79 3.04 2.14
N LEU A 63 20.15 2.46 3.30
CA LEU A 63 19.72 1.11 3.68
C LEU A 63 18.29 1.09 4.27
N PHE A 64 17.81 2.22 4.78
CA PHE A 64 16.52 2.33 5.47
C PHE A 64 15.44 3.05 4.68
N ASN A 65 15.80 3.65 3.56
CA ASN A 65 14.89 4.46 2.77
C ASN A 65 14.57 3.75 1.45
N VAL A 66 13.36 3.97 0.97
CA VAL A 66 12.86 3.48 -0.31
C VAL A 66 12.73 4.69 -1.23
N GLU A 67 13.14 4.51 -2.48
CA GLU A 67 13.02 5.51 -3.53
C GLU A 67 11.95 5.04 -4.52
N VAL A 68 10.93 5.86 -4.73
CA VAL A 68 9.84 5.62 -5.69
C VAL A 68 9.85 6.72 -6.73
N THR A 69 9.93 6.36 -8.01
CA THR A 69 9.96 7.34 -9.11
C THR A 69 8.62 7.36 -9.82
N ILE A 70 7.95 8.51 -9.78
CA ILE A 70 6.65 8.74 -10.41
C ILE A 70 6.86 9.47 -11.75
N PRO A 71 6.51 8.86 -12.89
CA PRO A 71 6.62 9.47 -14.21
C PRO A 71 5.80 10.76 -14.34
N SER A 72 6.26 11.68 -15.18
CA SER A 72 5.57 12.96 -15.42
C SER A 72 4.16 12.82 -16.01
N SER A 73 3.86 11.68 -16.64
CA SER A 73 2.54 11.34 -17.18
C SER A 73 1.45 11.28 -16.11
N PHE A 74 1.80 11.00 -14.86
CA PHE A 74 0.85 10.95 -13.74
C PHE A 74 0.41 12.32 -13.21
N PHE A 75 1.11 13.40 -13.59
CA PHE A 75 0.85 14.74 -13.07
C PHE A 75 0.00 15.61 -14.01
N GLU A 76 -0.58 15.06 -15.09
CA GLU A 76 -1.49 15.77 -16.03
C GLU A 76 -1.01 17.17 -16.50
N GLY A 77 0.31 17.40 -16.56
CA GLY A 77 0.90 18.68 -16.95
C GLY A 77 1.00 19.73 -15.84
N GLU A 78 0.83 19.33 -14.57
CA GLU A 78 1.22 20.11 -13.41
C GLU A 78 2.74 20.34 -13.38
N ASP A 79 3.13 21.44 -12.73
CA ASP A 79 4.53 21.81 -12.56
C ASP A 79 5.20 20.86 -11.55
N PRO A 80 6.22 20.07 -11.93
CA PRO A 80 6.80 19.04 -11.07
C PRO A 80 7.35 19.60 -9.75
N GLU A 81 7.86 20.84 -9.74
CA GLU A 81 8.31 21.49 -8.51
C GLU A 81 7.15 21.78 -7.53
N GLN A 82 5.97 22.11 -8.04
CA GLN A 82 4.78 22.28 -7.20
C GLN A 82 4.28 20.94 -6.66
N VAL A 83 4.29 19.88 -7.48
CA VAL A 83 3.90 18.54 -7.02
C VAL A 83 4.85 18.04 -5.94
N ALA A 84 6.17 18.13 -6.16
CA ALA A 84 7.20 17.73 -5.21
C ALA A 84 7.09 18.48 -3.87
N ALA A 85 6.67 19.75 -3.89
CA ALA A 85 6.51 20.57 -2.68
C ALA A 85 5.26 20.23 -1.85
N ASN A 86 4.30 19.47 -2.37
CA ASN A 86 3.05 19.12 -1.70
C ASN A 86 3.04 17.70 -1.11
N VAL A 87 4.15 16.98 -1.15
CA VAL A 87 4.23 15.66 -0.53
C VAL A 87 4.49 15.77 0.97
N ASP A 88 3.49 15.37 1.75
CA ASP A 88 3.56 15.34 3.22
C ASP A 88 4.26 14.07 3.75
N ASN A 89 4.38 13.02 2.93
CA ASN A 89 4.76 11.67 3.35
C ASN A 89 6.15 11.21 2.91
N ALA A 90 6.96 12.07 2.29
CA ALA A 90 8.34 11.77 1.88
C ALA A 90 9.35 12.63 2.64
N GLU A 91 10.53 12.07 2.90
CA GLU A 91 11.66 12.78 3.48
C GLU A 91 12.29 13.76 2.47
N GLU A 92 12.30 13.36 1.20
CA GLU A 92 12.88 14.13 0.10
C GLU A 92 12.10 13.85 -1.19
N ALA A 93 11.95 14.87 -2.03
CA ALA A 93 11.37 14.78 -3.36
C ALA A 93 12.32 15.44 -4.37
N ILE A 94 12.76 14.67 -5.37
CA ILE A 94 13.74 15.09 -6.36
C ILE A 94 13.04 15.18 -7.71
N VAL A 95 13.00 16.37 -8.31
CA VAL A 95 12.53 16.57 -9.69
C VAL A 95 13.65 16.21 -10.67
N ASN A 96 13.41 15.24 -11.54
CA ASN A 96 14.36 14.76 -12.53
C ASN A 96 14.31 15.58 -13.84
N GLU A 97 15.34 15.47 -14.69
CA GLU A 97 15.42 16.23 -15.95
C GLU A 97 14.33 15.87 -16.97
N ASP A 98 13.77 14.66 -16.88
CA ASP A 98 12.64 14.17 -17.69
C ASP A 98 11.27 14.60 -17.14
N GLY A 99 11.25 15.32 -16.02
CA GLY A 99 10.05 15.79 -15.33
C GLY A 99 9.40 14.77 -14.40
N SER A 100 9.96 13.55 -14.27
CA SER A 100 9.56 12.61 -13.22
C SER A 100 9.98 13.13 -11.84
N ILE A 101 9.35 12.59 -10.79
CA ILE A 101 9.68 12.94 -9.41
C ILE A 101 10.05 11.67 -8.66
N THR A 102 11.25 11.64 -8.06
CA THR A 102 11.69 10.58 -7.18
C THR A 102 11.45 10.98 -5.73
N TYR A 103 10.61 10.22 -5.04
CA TYR A 103 10.33 10.38 -3.61
C TYR A 103 11.18 9.41 -2.81
N LYS A 104 11.85 9.94 -1.79
CA LYS A 104 12.58 9.15 -0.80
C LYS A 104 11.82 9.17 0.51
N MET A 105 11.49 8.00 1.02
CA MET A 105 10.73 7.85 2.27
C MET A 105 11.31 6.72 3.10
N SER A 106 11.03 6.70 4.40
CA SER A 106 11.42 5.58 5.26
C SER A 106 10.64 4.32 4.87
N LYS A 107 11.19 3.12 5.12
CA LYS A 107 10.49 1.85 4.90
C LYS A 107 9.11 1.77 5.57
N ALA A 108 8.97 2.32 6.77
CA ALA A 108 7.70 2.30 7.48
C ALA A 108 6.62 3.13 6.76
N GLN A 109 7.00 4.29 6.20
CA GLN A 109 6.08 5.12 5.40
C GLN A 109 5.73 4.47 4.07
N HIS A 110 6.71 3.79 3.45
CA HIS A 110 6.46 3.01 2.23
C HIS A 110 5.50 1.85 2.50
N GLU A 111 5.69 1.10 3.58
CA GLU A 111 4.78 0.02 3.99
C GLU A 111 3.36 0.54 4.24
N GLU A 112 3.19 1.66 4.96
CA GLU A 112 1.89 2.30 5.18
C GLU A 112 1.22 2.71 3.86
N MET A 113 1.97 3.34 2.95
CA MET A 113 1.48 3.68 1.61
C MET A 113 1.05 2.43 0.82
N MET A 114 1.85 1.36 0.87
CA MET A 114 1.53 0.12 0.16
C MET A 114 0.29 -0.57 0.71
N GLU A 115 0.01 -0.48 2.02
CA GLU A 115 -1.25 -0.95 2.62
C GLU A 115 -2.48 -0.18 2.09
N GLU A 116 -2.36 1.14 1.92
CA GLU A 116 -3.44 1.96 1.34
C GLU A 116 -3.70 1.62 -0.14
N VAL A 117 -2.63 1.41 -0.92
CA VAL A 117 -2.76 1.03 -2.33
C VAL A 117 -3.31 -0.39 -2.47
N ALA A 118 -2.86 -1.34 -1.65
CA ALA A 118 -3.43 -2.70 -1.59
C ALA A 118 -4.93 -2.66 -1.28
N THR A 119 -5.33 -1.86 -0.29
CA THR A 119 -6.74 -1.66 0.06
C THR A 119 -7.54 -1.13 -1.13
N SER A 120 -6.97 -0.22 -1.91
CA SER A 120 -7.61 0.32 -3.13
C SER A 120 -7.81 -0.75 -4.21
N VAL A 121 -6.86 -1.69 -4.35
CA VAL A 121 -7.01 -2.85 -5.25
C VAL A 121 -8.14 -3.76 -4.76
N GLU A 122 -8.16 -4.08 -3.47
CA GLU A 122 -9.22 -4.90 -2.85
C GLU A 122 -10.61 -4.26 -3.04
N GLU A 123 -10.75 -2.97 -2.77
CA GLU A 123 -12.00 -2.24 -2.97
C GLU A 123 -12.46 -2.23 -4.43
N ALA A 124 -11.52 -2.10 -5.39
CA ALA A 124 -11.82 -2.18 -6.81
C ALA A 124 -12.33 -3.57 -7.21
N THR A 125 -11.66 -4.64 -6.77
CA THR A 125 -12.09 -6.02 -7.05
C THR A 125 -13.47 -6.31 -6.45
N ALA A 126 -13.69 -5.92 -5.18
CA ALA A 126 -14.96 -6.07 -4.50
C ALA A 126 -16.06 -5.30 -5.22
N THR A 127 -15.81 -4.04 -5.60
CA THR A 127 -16.76 -3.21 -6.35
C THR A 127 -17.15 -3.89 -7.66
N ILE A 128 -16.19 -4.42 -8.43
CA ILE A 128 -16.46 -5.11 -9.70
C ILE A 128 -17.38 -6.32 -9.47
N THR A 129 -17.12 -7.12 -8.43
CA THR A 129 -17.89 -8.35 -8.17
C THR A 129 -19.23 -8.11 -7.46
N GLU A 130 -19.37 -7.04 -6.67
CA GLU A 130 -20.50 -6.84 -5.77
C GLU A 130 -21.48 -5.75 -6.22
N SER A 131 -21.06 -4.79 -7.06
CA SER A 131 -21.94 -3.66 -7.45
C SER A 131 -23.11 -4.10 -8.33
N GLY A 132 -22.93 -5.20 -9.06
CA GLY A 132 -23.87 -5.68 -10.08
C GLY A 132 -23.79 -4.93 -11.42
N ASP A 133 -22.85 -4.00 -11.56
CA ASP A 133 -22.61 -3.28 -12.83
C ASP A 133 -21.95 -4.17 -13.88
N TYR A 134 -21.26 -5.23 -13.44
CA TYR A 134 -20.54 -6.20 -14.28
C TYR A 134 -21.11 -7.62 -14.11
N PRO A 135 -22.37 -7.87 -14.53
CA PRO A 135 -23.09 -9.09 -14.20
C PRO A 135 -22.48 -10.39 -14.77
N SER A 136 -21.58 -10.30 -15.77
CA SER A 136 -20.86 -11.47 -16.27
C SER A 136 -19.66 -11.89 -15.41
N ILE A 137 -19.14 -10.98 -14.57
CA ILE A 137 -17.97 -11.23 -13.70
C ILE A 137 -18.45 -11.85 -12.39
N GLN A 138 -17.91 -13.01 -12.03
CA GLN A 138 -18.34 -13.79 -10.87
C GLN A 138 -17.33 -13.74 -9.72
N ALA A 139 -16.04 -13.74 -10.05
CA ALA A 139 -14.97 -13.68 -9.07
C ALA A 139 -13.71 -13.07 -9.71
N ILE A 140 -12.81 -12.58 -8.86
CA ILE A 140 -11.49 -12.09 -9.24
C ILE A 140 -10.50 -12.70 -8.25
N GLU A 141 -9.46 -13.34 -8.77
CA GLU A 141 -8.30 -13.78 -8.01
C GLU A 141 -7.11 -12.88 -8.33
N THR A 142 -6.27 -12.61 -7.33
CA THR A 142 -5.10 -11.75 -7.47
C THR A 142 -3.85 -12.47 -6.98
N SER A 143 -2.72 -12.17 -7.62
CA SER A 143 -1.38 -12.41 -7.09
C SER A 143 -1.12 -11.58 -5.82
N ASP A 144 -0.12 -11.98 -5.03
CA ASP A 144 0.26 -11.28 -3.78
C ASP A 144 0.76 -9.85 -4.02
N ASN A 145 1.36 -9.60 -5.18
CA ASN A 145 1.90 -8.31 -5.60
C ASN A 145 1.01 -7.59 -6.62
N TYR A 146 -0.19 -8.10 -6.91
CA TYR A 146 -1.16 -7.48 -7.82
C TYR A 146 -0.63 -7.16 -9.23
N ASP A 147 0.34 -7.95 -9.73
CA ASP A 147 0.81 -7.89 -11.12
C ASP A 147 0.01 -8.82 -12.04
N HIS A 148 -0.74 -9.76 -11.46
CA HIS A 148 -1.57 -10.73 -12.17
C HIS A 148 -2.95 -10.86 -11.53
N PHE A 149 -3.98 -10.77 -12.37
CA PHE A 149 -5.39 -10.96 -12.04
C PHE A 149 -5.99 -12.08 -12.89
N ILE A 150 -6.80 -12.94 -12.28
CA ILE A 150 -7.65 -13.91 -12.98
C ILE A 150 -9.11 -13.50 -12.75
N VAL A 151 -9.78 -13.08 -13.82
CA VAL A 151 -11.18 -12.66 -13.80
C VAL A 151 -12.04 -13.81 -14.29
N GLN A 152 -12.78 -14.41 -13.37
CA GLN A 152 -13.67 -15.54 -13.63
C GLN A 152 -15.03 -15.02 -14.11
N VAL A 153 -15.42 -15.38 -15.33
CA VAL A 153 -16.62 -14.86 -16.00
C VAL A 153 -17.51 -15.94 -16.59
N ASP A 154 -18.81 -15.63 -16.72
CA ASP A 154 -19.66 -16.30 -17.71
C ASP A 154 -19.29 -15.77 -19.11
N ARG A 155 -18.63 -16.60 -19.92
CA ARG A 155 -18.06 -16.15 -21.20
C ARG A 155 -19.11 -15.64 -22.18
N GLU A 156 -20.26 -16.31 -22.29
CA GLU A 156 -21.31 -15.89 -23.23
C GLU A 156 -21.87 -14.52 -22.82
N ALA A 157 -22.14 -14.29 -21.54
CA ALA A 157 -22.60 -13.00 -21.04
C ALA A 157 -21.54 -11.91 -21.22
N TYR A 158 -20.26 -12.23 -20.97
CA TYR A 158 -19.14 -11.29 -21.12
C TYR A 158 -18.94 -10.84 -22.57
N GLU A 159 -18.88 -11.77 -23.53
CA GLU A 159 -18.70 -11.46 -24.96
C GLU A 159 -19.86 -10.63 -25.55
N ASN A 160 -21.03 -10.64 -24.89
CA ASN A 160 -22.22 -9.90 -25.29
C ASN A 160 -22.50 -8.65 -24.43
N SER A 161 -21.60 -8.28 -23.51
CA SER A 161 -21.73 -7.13 -22.61
C SER A 161 -20.64 -6.08 -22.83
N PHE A 162 -20.62 -5.06 -21.96
CA PHE A 162 -19.53 -4.09 -21.87
C PHE A 162 -18.67 -4.32 -20.62
N ASP A 163 -18.79 -5.50 -20.01
CA ASP A 163 -18.19 -5.76 -18.71
C ASP A 163 -16.66 -5.81 -18.78
N GLY A 164 -16.10 -6.00 -19.98
CA GLY A 164 -14.67 -5.89 -20.23
C GLY A 164 -14.07 -4.53 -19.86
N PHE A 165 -14.88 -3.48 -19.69
CA PHE A 165 -14.40 -2.19 -19.18
C PHE A 165 -13.87 -2.29 -17.72
N ALA A 166 -14.30 -3.29 -16.95
CA ALA A 166 -13.75 -3.55 -15.61
C ALA A 166 -12.24 -3.82 -15.63
N THR A 167 -11.73 -4.39 -16.72
CA THR A 167 -10.29 -4.70 -16.87
C THR A 167 -9.44 -3.44 -16.89
N MET A 168 -9.98 -2.30 -17.32
CA MET A 168 -9.28 -1.01 -17.27
C MET A 168 -9.09 -0.55 -15.83
N THR A 169 -10.13 -0.67 -14.99
CA THR A 169 -10.02 -0.36 -13.56
C THR A 169 -8.96 -1.22 -12.89
N LEU A 170 -8.97 -2.53 -13.14
CA LEU A 170 -7.97 -3.47 -12.61
C LEU A 170 -6.55 -3.13 -13.10
N GLY A 171 -6.39 -2.84 -14.39
CA GLY A 171 -5.11 -2.44 -14.97
C GLY A 171 -4.55 -1.18 -14.33
N VAL A 172 -5.41 -0.19 -14.06
CA VAL A 172 -5.01 1.06 -13.39
C VAL A 172 -4.59 0.82 -11.94
N VAL A 173 -5.40 0.13 -11.14
CA VAL A 173 -5.05 -0.09 -9.71
C VAL A 173 -3.86 -1.02 -9.54
N GLY A 174 -3.72 -2.04 -10.38
CA GLY A 174 -2.53 -2.90 -10.42
C GLY A 174 -1.28 -2.12 -10.81
N SER A 175 -1.36 -1.28 -11.85
CA SER A 175 -0.22 -0.46 -12.30
C SER A 175 0.19 0.54 -11.22
N LEU A 176 -0.77 1.11 -10.50
CA LEU A 176 -0.50 2.00 -9.37
C LEU A 176 0.24 1.27 -8.25
N TYR A 177 -0.14 0.02 -7.96
CA TYR A 177 0.58 -0.83 -7.01
C TYR A 177 2.02 -1.07 -7.45
N GLN A 178 2.26 -1.47 -8.70
CA GLN A 178 3.63 -1.69 -9.22
C GLN A 178 4.48 -0.41 -9.12
N LEU A 179 3.90 0.72 -9.52
CA LEU A 179 4.56 2.01 -9.47
C LEU A 179 5.01 2.38 -8.05
N PHE A 180 4.11 2.27 -7.06
CA PHE A 180 4.46 2.59 -5.67
C PHE A 180 5.32 1.53 -5.01
N ASN A 181 5.28 0.27 -5.48
CA ASN A 181 6.23 -0.76 -5.07
C ASN A 181 7.67 -0.46 -5.53
N GLY A 182 7.86 0.53 -6.40
CA GLY A 182 9.15 0.95 -6.92
C GLY A 182 9.62 0.13 -8.11
N GLU A 183 8.71 -0.56 -8.80
CA GLU A 183 9.01 -1.22 -10.07
C GLU A 183 9.40 -0.18 -11.14
N ASP A 184 10.23 -0.59 -12.08
CA ASP A 184 10.68 0.29 -13.16
C ASP A 184 9.49 0.63 -14.08
N PRO A 185 9.10 1.93 -14.19
CA PRO A 185 7.93 2.34 -14.96
C PRO A 185 8.01 2.06 -16.44
N ASP A 186 9.21 1.82 -16.98
CA ASP A 186 9.40 1.47 -18.40
C ASP A 186 9.26 -0.04 -18.66
N SER A 187 9.07 -0.87 -17.61
CA SER A 187 9.10 -2.33 -17.76
C SER A 187 8.10 -3.12 -16.92
N TYR A 188 7.41 -2.52 -15.95
CA TYR A 188 6.39 -3.25 -15.21
C TYR A 188 5.19 -3.58 -16.12
N GLU A 189 4.58 -4.73 -15.85
CA GLU A 189 3.39 -5.19 -16.57
C GLU A 189 2.33 -5.66 -15.58
N VAL A 190 1.07 -5.41 -15.91
CA VAL A 190 -0.07 -6.01 -15.19
C VAL A 190 -0.86 -6.87 -16.15
N THR A 191 -0.90 -8.17 -15.86
CA THR A 191 -1.61 -9.16 -16.67
C THR A 191 -2.99 -9.44 -16.09
N ILE A 192 -4.01 -9.45 -16.95
CA ILE A 192 -5.38 -9.80 -16.62
C ILE A 192 -5.82 -10.94 -17.53
N GLU A 193 -6.08 -12.10 -16.95
CA GLU A 193 -6.59 -13.27 -17.66
C GLU A 193 -8.10 -13.41 -17.44
N MET A 194 -8.83 -13.61 -18.54
CA MET A 194 -10.26 -13.90 -18.49
C MET A 194 -10.45 -15.42 -18.55
N GLU A 195 -10.97 -15.99 -17.46
CA GLU A 195 -11.24 -17.42 -17.32
C GLU A 195 -12.74 -17.67 -17.42
N ASP A 196 -13.14 -18.61 -18.29
CA ASP A 196 -14.52 -19.08 -18.36
C ASP A 196 -14.84 -20.01 -17.18
N VAL A 197 -15.84 -19.67 -16.36
CA VAL A 197 -16.17 -20.45 -15.14
C VAL A 197 -16.68 -21.86 -15.43
N GLU A 198 -17.24 -22.11 -16.62
CA GLU A 198 -17.79 -23.42 -16.96
C GLU A 198 -16.69 -24.42 -17.34
N SER A 199 -15.69 -23.97 -18.11
CA SER A 199 -14.62 -24.81 -18.65
C SER A 199 -13.29 -24.72 -17.91
N GLY A 200 -13.03 -23.62 -17.20
CA GLY A 200 -11.71 -23.27 -16.66
C GLY A 200 -10.69 -22.91 -17.74
N GLU A 201 -11.16 -22.50 -18.93
CA GLU A 201 -10.29 -22.06 -20.03
C GLU A 201 -10.02 -20.55 -19.91
N VAL A 202 -8.74 -20.17 -19.89
CA VAL A 202 -8.33 -18.78 -20.17
C VAL A 202 -8.51 -18.52 -21.65
N PHE A 203 -9.43 -17.63 -22.00
CA PHE A 203 -9.80 -17.35 -23.39
C PHE A 203 -9.36 -15.98 -23.89
N ASN A 204 -8.94 -15.10 -22.98
CA ASN A 204 -8.40 -13.79 -23.29
C ASN A 204 -7.37 -13.37 -22.24
N THR A 205 -6.35 -12.63 -22.68
CA THR A 205 -5.30 -12.08 -21.82
C THR A 205 -5.08 -10.63 -22.23
N ILE A 206 -5.06 -9.73 -21.26
CA ILE A 206 -4.86 -8.30 -21.44
C ILE A 206 -3.66 -7.89 -20.59
N THR A 207 -2.71 -7.18 -21.19
CA THR A 207 -1.51 -6.70 -20.50
C THR A 207 -1.50 -5.17 -20.49
N TYR A 208 -1.31 -4.57 -19.33
CA TYR A 208 -1.11 -3.13 -19.15
C TYR A 208 0.38 -2.84 -18.92
N PRO A 209 0.95 -1.75 -19.47
CA PRO A 209 0.27 -0.66 -20.16
C PRO A 209 -0.06 -0.89 -21.64
N GLU A 210 0.40 -1.98 -22.28
CA GLU A 210 0.23 -2.22 -23.73
C GLU A 210 -1.21 -2.00 -24.23
N ALA A 211 -2.21 -2.53 -23.50
CA ALA A 211 -3.62 -2.37 -23.86
C ALA A 211 -4.10 -0.91 -23.85
N LEU A 212 -3.58 -0.05 -22.97
CA LEU A 212 -3.91 1.39 -22.97
C LEU A 212 -3.29 2.11 -24.17
N GLU A 213 -2.08 1.72 -24.54
CA GLU A 213 -1.38 2.30 -25.69
C GLU A 213 -2.12 1.97 -26.99
N GLU A 214 -2.52 0.71 -27.18
CA GLU A 214 -3.30 0.27 -28.34
C GLU A 214 -4.63 1.05 -28.46
N MET A 215 -5.30 1.35 -27.34
CA MET A 215 -6.53 2.14 -27.32
C MET A 215 -6.31 3.63 -27.66
N GLY A 216 -5.12 4.17 -27.42
CA GLY A 216 -4.77 5.58 -27.69
C GLY A 216 -4.39 5.87 -29.14
N GLU A 217 -4.14 4.84 -29.95
CA GLU A 217 -3.73 4.96 -31.36
C GLU A 217 -4.91 5.04 -32.36
N GLU A 218 -6.16 4.93 -31.90
CA GLU A 218 -7.39 4.95 -32.73
C GLU A 218 -8.03 6.33 -32.97
#